data_AF-A0A252BRI7-F1
#
_entry.id   AF-A0A252BRI7-F1
#
_cell.length_a   1.000
_cell.length_b   1.000
_cell.length_c   1.000
_cell.angle_alpha   90.00
_cell.angle_beta   90.00
_cell.angle_gamma   90.00
#
_symmetry.space_group_name_H-M   'P 1'
#
loop_
_entity.id
_entity.type
_entity.pdbx_description
1 polymer ?
#
loop_
_entity_poly.entity_id
_entity_poly.type
_entity_poly.pdbx_seq_one_letter_code
_entity_poly.pdbx_strand_id
1 'polypeptide(L)'
;MSPKQQRYGRHVRAVMLDQRWALLPLAARAAWLQLTDIADVMPELRQPGAGRAVSRDELIRLLSARGDELDTALAHLVERQIVEELSHGFRLKAY
;
A
#
# COMPACT_ATOMS: atom_id res chain seq x y z
N MET A 1 21.10 20.99 -13.02
CA MET A 1 20.78 19.55 -12.94
C MET A 1 19.31 19.39 -13.29
N SER A 2 18.98 18.95 -14.50
CA SER A 2 17.59 18.69 -14.88
C SER A 2 17.05 17.50 -14.07
N PRO A 3 15.84 17.57 -13.49
CA PRO A 3 15.25 16.43 -12.81
C PRO A 3 15.08 15.31 -13.84
N LYS A 4 15.72 14.16 -13.61
CA LYS A 4 15.54 12.96 -14.43
C LYS A 4 14.04 12.68 -14.47
N GLN A 5 13.42 12.84 -15.64
CA GLN A 5 12.04 12.44 -15.89
C GLN A 5 11.94 10.93 -15.66
N GLN A 6 11.56 10.55 -14.45
CA GLN A 6 11.27 9.18 -14.09
C GLN A 6 10.07 8.77 -14.93
N ARG A 7 10.29 7.87 -15.89
CA ARG A 7 9.29 7.50 -16.90
C ARG A 7 8.16 6.78 -16.17
N TYR A 8 7.05 7.48 -15.90
CA TYR A 8 5.89 7.07 -15.10
C TYR A 8 5.24 5.71 -15.48
N GLY A 9 5.69 5.04 -16.55
CA GLY A 9 5.22 3.71 -16.96
C GLY A 9 6.25 2.57 -16.87
N ARG A 10 7.48 2.79 -16.36
CA ARG A 10 8.46 1.69 -16.17
C ARG A 10 8.19 0.94 -14.86
N HIS A 11 7.89 1.68 -13.80
CA HIS A 11 7.58 1.13 -12.48
C HIS A 11 6.29 0.31 -12.51
N VAL A 12 5.23 0.86 -13.11
CA VAL A 12 3.94 0.16 -13.29
C VAL A 12 4.12 -1.17 -14.05
N ARG A 13 4.92 -1.20 -15.13
CA ARG A 13 5.19 -2.43 -15.86
C ARG A 13 6.01 -3.45 -15.07
N ALA A 14 6.96 -3.01 -14.25
CA ALA A 14 7.71 -3.90 -13.38
C ALA A 14 6.82 -4.52 -12.28
N VAL A 15 5.91 -3.71 -11.71
CA VAL A 15 4.86 -4.17 -10.78
C VAL A 15 3.95 -5.18 -11.48
N MET A 16 3.49 -4.91 -12.70
CA MET A 16 2.60 -5.81 -13.44
C MET A 16 3.26 -7.14 -13.87
N LEU A 17 4.59 -7.21 -13.94
CA LEU A 17 5.33 -8.44 -14.24
C LEU A 17 5.61 -9.31 -13.01
N ASP A 18 5.41 -8.75 -11.82
CA ASP A 18 5.57 -9.48 -10.56
C ASP A 18 4.31 -10.34 -10.29
N GLN A 19 4.53 -11.64 -10.04
CA GLN A 19 3.45 -12.61 -9.87
C GLN A 19 2.54 -12.30 -8.68
N ARG A 20 3.02 -11.53 -7.69
CA ARG A 20 2.22 -11.04 -6.57
C ARG A 20 1.00 -10.24 -7.04
N TRP A 21 1.02 -9.69 -8.26
CA TRP A 21 -0.01 -8.78 -8.78
C TRP A 21 -1.00 -9.43 -9.74
N ALA A 22 -0.70 -10.62 -10.27
CA ALA A 22 -1.48 -11.25 -11.34
C ALA A 22 -2.93 -11.58 -10.92
N LEU A 23 -3.17 -11.88 -9.64
CA LEU A 23 -4.46 -12.34 -9.11
C LEU A 23 -4.93 -11.59 -7.85
N LEU A 24 -4.61 -10.30 -7.74
CA LEU A 24 -5.20 -9.46 -6.71
C LEU A 24 -6.66 -9.13 -7.06
N PRO A 25 -7.62 -9.24 -6.14
CA PRO A 25 -8.96 -8.69 -6.34
C PRO A 25 -8.90 -7.19 -6.65
N LEU A 26 -9.89 -6.69 -7.40
CA LEU A 26 -9.93 -5.28 -7.80
C LEU A 26 -9.87 -4.33 -6.60
N ALA A 27 -10.58 -4.65 -5.52
CA ALA A 27 -10.56 -3.88 -4.28
C ALA A 27 -9.16 -3.80 -3.65
N ALA A 28 -8.41 -4.89 -3.64
CA ALA A 28 -7.04 -4.91 -3.12
C ALA A 28 -6.07 -4.09 -4.00
N ARG A 29 -6.26 -4.11 -5.33
CA ARG A 29 -5.50 -3.24 -6.24
C ARG A 29 -5.81 -1.77 -6.01
N ALA A 30 -7.09 -1.42 -5.85
CA ALA A 30 -7.50 -0.05 -5.57
C ALA A 30 -6.96 0.44 -4.22
N ALA A 31 -7.06 -0.38 -3.18
CA ALA A 31 -6.48 -0.08 -1.87
C ALA A 31 -4.97 0.12 -1.97
N TRP A 32 -4.23 -0.72 -2.71
CA TRP A 32 -2.80 -0.53 -2.90
C TRP A 32 -2.46 0.81 -3.57
N LEU A 33 -3.17 1.20 -4.63
CA LEU A 33 -2.95 2.51 -5.29
C LEU A 33 -3.16 3.67 -4.31
N GLN A 34 -4.24 3.62 -3.54
CA GLN A 34 -4.51 4.67 -2.55
C GLN A 34 -3.48 4.66 -1.41
N LEU A 35 -3.02 3.49 -0.97
CA LEU A 35 -1.95 3.36 0.01
C LEU A 35 -0.61 3.91 -0.52
N THR A 36 -0.32 3.75 -1.82
CA THR A 36 0.88 4.36 -2.42
C THR A 36 0.79 5.88 -2.44
N ASP A 37 -0.39 6.44 -2.73
CA ASP A 37 -0.62 7.89 -2.68
C ASP A 37 -0.51 8.43 -1.24
N ILE A 38 -1.10 7.72 -0.26
CA ILE A 38 -0.94 8.06 1.16
C ILE A 38 0.54 8.00 1.56
N ALA A 39 1.26 6.97 1.14
CA ALA A 39 2.67 6.77 1.48
C ALA A 39 3.61 7.85 0.92
N ASP A 40 3.17 8.61 -0.10
CA ASP A 40 3.92 9.76 -0.60
C ASP A 40 3.81 10.99 0.31
N VAL A 41 2.73 11.09 1.10
CA VAL A 41 2.50 12.20 2.06
C VAL A 41 2.66 11.78 3.53
N MET A 42 2.64 10.48 3.82
CA MET A 42 2.80 9.86 5.14
C MET A 42 3.90 8.79 5.10
N PRO A 43 5.18 9.19 5.23
CA PRO A 43 6.32 8.26 5.11
C PRO A 43 6.32 7.15 6.16
N GLU A 44 5.63 7.33 7.29
CA GLU A 44 5.42 6.33 8.34
C GLU A 44 4.77 5.06 7.79
N LEU A 45 3.97 5.16 6.72
CA LEU A 45 3.38 3.98 6.08
C LEU A 45 4.44 3.10 5.40
N ARG A 46 5.57 3.67 4.93
CA ARG A 46 6.68 2.89 4.33
C ARG A 46 7.72 2.50 5.36
N GLN A 47 7.99 3.38 6.32
CA GLN A 47 9.01 3.21 7.36
C GLN A 47 8.47 3.65 8.71
N PRO A 48 7.67 2.79 9.37
CA PRO A 48 7.14 3.08 10.69
C PRO A 48 8.26 3.30 11.70
N GLY A 49 8.20 4.42 12.43
CA GLY A 49 8.98 4.59 13.66
C GLY A 49 8.47 3.65 14.76
N ALA A 50 9.26 3.45 15.81
CA ALA A 50 8.84 2.64 16.96
C ALA A 50 7.49 3.16 17.52
N GLY A 51 6.46 2.32 17.50
CA GLY A 51 5.10 2.66 17.95
C GLY A 51 4.33 3.63 17.04
N ARG A 52 4.79 3.89 15.81
CA ARG A 52 4.15 4.82 14.85
C ARG A 52 3.69 4.14 13.56
N ALA A 53 3.32 2.87 13.65
CA ALA A 53 2.70 2.19 12.52
C ALA A 53 1.32 2.81 12.25
N VAL A 54 0.97 2.99 10.98
CA VAL A 54 -0.34 3.52 10.60
C VAL A 54 -1.39 2.47 10.93
N SER A 55 -2.28 2.80 11.86
CA SER A 55 -3.29 1.87 12.37
C SER A 55 -4.40 1.60 11.35
N ARG A 56 -5.13 0.50 11.56
CA ARG A 56 -6.32 0.16 10.78
C ARG A 56 -7.33 1.31 10.74
N ASP A 57 -7.62 1.90 11.89
CA ASP A 57 -8.63 2.97 12.00
C ASP A 57 -8.19 4.26 11.31
N GLU A 58 -6.89 4.55 11.29
CA GLU A 58 -6.34 5.65 10.49
C GLU A 58 -6.50 5.38 8.99
N LEU A 59 -6.20 4.17 8.53
CA LEU A 59 -6.40 3.81 7.12
C LEU A 59 -7.87 3.91 6.70
N ILE A 60 -8.80 3.45 7.54
CA ILE A 60 -10.25 3.62 7.29
C ILE A 60 -10.60 5.09 7.12
N ARG A 61 -10.12 5.96 8.00
CA ARG A 61 -10.38 7.41 7.93
C ARG A 61 -9.76 8.04 6.68
N LEU A 62 -8.49 7.74 6.40
CA LEU A 62 -7.75 8.31 5.27
C LEU A 62 -8.36 7.90 3.91
N LEU A 63 -8.79 6.65 3.80
CA LEU A 63 -9.35 6.09 2.58
C LEU A 63 -10.86 6.35 2.45
N SER A 64 -11.51 6.83 3.52
CA SER A 64 -12.98 6.88 3.62
C SER A 64 -13.62 5.52 3.26
N ALA A 65 -12.95 4.44 3.62
CA ALA A 65 -13.34 3.08 3.26
C ALA A 65 -14.28 2.49 4.31
N ARG A 66 -15.10 1.52 3.91
CA ARG A 66 -15.78 0.66 4.89
C ARG A 66 -14.77 -0.30 5.52
N GLY A 67 -14.90 -0.52 6.83
CA GLY A 67 -13.92 -1.33 7.57
C GLY A 67 -13.80 -2.77 7.10
N ASP A 68 -14.92 -3.40 6.74
CA ASP A 68 -15.02 -4.77 6.21
C ASP A 68 -14.34 -4.91 4.83
N GLU A 69 -14.56 -3.94 3.95
CA GLU A 69 -13.93 -3.90 2.63
C GLU A 69 -12.41 -3.69 2.73
N LEU A 70 -11.97 -2.78 3.61
CA LEU A 70 -10.55 -2.54 3.84
C LEU A 70 -9.86 -3.77 4.44
N ASP A 71 -10.48 -4.47 5.38
CA ASP A 71 -9.92 -5.68 5.98
C ASP A 71 -9.68 -6.77 4.95
N THR A 72 -10.68 -6.99 4.09
CA THR A 72 -10.57 -7.97 3.01
C THR A 72 -9.45 -7.59 2.04
N ALA A 73 -9.35 -6.31 1.67
CA ALA A 73 -8.29 -5.81 0.81
C ALA A 73 -6.90 -5.98 1.46
N LEU A 74 -6.73 -5.59 2.72
CA LEU A 74 -5.49 -5.71 3.47
C LEU A 74 -5.06 -7.17 3.62
N ALA A 75 -5.98 -8.09 3.90
CA ALA A 75 -5.67 -9.52 3.99
C ALA A 75 -5.02 -10.05 2.70
N HIS A 76 -5.58 -9.68 1.53
CA HIS A 76 -4.98 -10.04 0.24
C HIS A 76 -3.59 -9.43 0.01
N LEU A 77 -3.39 -8.16 0.43
CA LEU A 77 -2.11 -7.48 0.30
C LEU A 77 -1.04 -8.04 1.25
N VAL A 78 -1.44 -8.45 2.45
CA VAL A 78 -0.56 -9.10 3.44
C VAL A 78 -0.15 -10.49 2.98
N GLU A 79 -1.10 -11.31 2.51
CA GLU A 79 -0.84 -12.65 1.96
C GLU A 79 0.22 -12.61 0.84
N ARG A 80 0.21 -11.56 0.02
CA ARG A 80 1.15 -11.35 -1.10
C ARG A 80 2.40 -10.55 -0.71
N GLN A 81 2.60 -10.27 0.58
CA GLN A 81 3.75 -9.53 1.12
C GLN A 81 3.93 -8.12 0.53
N ILE A 82 2.83 -7.50 0.08
CA ILE A 82 2.80 -6.11 -0.40
C ILE A 82 2.67 -5.15 0.79
N VAL A 83 1.82 -5.53 1.74
CA VAL A 83 1.70 -4.91 3.06
C VAL A 83 2.22 -5.89 4.11
N GLU A 84 2.81 -5.37 5.17
CA GLU A 84 3.18 -6.11 6.36
C GLU A 84 2.34 -5.60 7.53
N GLU A 85 1.74 -6.53 8.26
CA GLU A 85 1.06 -6.24 9.51
C GLU A 85 2.10 -6.16 10.64
N LEU A 86 2.00 -5.10 11.42
CA LEU A 86 2.82 -4.82 12.59
C LEU A 86 1.94 -4.86 13.83
N SER A 87 2.56 -4.91 15.02
CA SER A 87 1.85 -5.04 16.30
C SER A 87 0.75 -3.98 16.54
N HIS A 88 0.84 -2.80 15.90
CA HIS A 88 -0.13 -1.71 16.04
C HIS A 88 -0.56 -1.07 14.72
N GLY A 89 -0.34 -1.72 13.58
CA GLY A 89 -0.70 -1.11 12.29
C GLY A 89 -0.07 -1.80 11.10
N PHE A 90 0.18 -1.05 10.04
CA PHE A 90 0.61 -1.59 8.75
C PHE A 90 1.83 -0.87 8.19
N ARG A 91 2.59 -1.61 7.37
CA ARG A 91 3.70 -1.12 6.57
C ARG A 91 3.52 -1.50 5.11
N LEU A 92 3.61 -0.53 4.21
CA LEU A 92 3.68 -0.76 2.77
C LEU A 92 5.10 -1.14 2.36
N LYS A 93 5.29 -2.37 1.87
CA LYS A 93 6.59 -2.94 1.48
C LYS A 93 6.89 -2.82 -0.01
N ALA A 94 5.87 -2.92 -0.86
CA ALA A 94 6.02 -2.88 -2.31
C ALA A 94 5.26 -1.68 -2.90
N TYR A 95 6.00 -0.78 -3.56
CA TYR A 95 5.50 0.47 -4.14
C TYR A 95 6.31 0.90 -5.39
#